data_AF-A0A150GV74-F1
#
_entry.id   AF-A0A150GV74-F1
#
_cell.length_a   1.000
_cell.length_b   1.000
_cell.length_c   1.000
_cell.angle_alpha   90.00
_cell.angle_beta   90.00
_cell.angle_gamma   90.00
#
_symmetry.space_group_name_H-M   'P 1'
#
loop_
_entity.id
_entity.type
_entity.pdbx_description
1 polymer ?
#
loop_
_entity_poly.entity_id
_entity_poly.type
_entity_poly.pdbx_seq_one_letter_code
_entity_poly.pdbx_strand_id
1 'polypeptide(L)'
;MLADTYLDAMGSHWAGDSQSLNATLGLLRAGRETLLPLVQPRQRRSAWLARWRELAAKPPQPSAISDWLAAAEATVQGIAEAASYPALRRCVVALILQAWSAAGARWSQSDDAAAMRILLKLYSLHRSAALRKSAVEYYHFSKSAGTSVCVASAVEGCTTYSTSEQFTCLMPAFVDGPRWISRQAHEERCRIAMPDYGNCTKSIYSKLAKWGSRYPKGSLMVCRKRAKALELGGLNFYASEYTLRGQGGVPGAPPALCGQFLNFAVVSHLQFLVRLTHNWMGRRTAQYYDGMSLADWHALLPGLLDNFYTRGLLGERVFYLPVGGLNASQLLPAAQAALGAMDVLLVLEVEARSATDTHAEVEEIANQVLPSGAAAQELEQANSLDEQVYSFAVLMSRLDAVVWAAAEAAGEEPLKMPKSLPPQDGD
;
A
#
# COMPACT_ATOMS: atom_id res chain seq x y z
N MET A 1 10.55 -10.96 -16.09
CA MET A 1 11.40 -9.91 -15.50
C MET A 1 10.81 -9.42 -14.18
N LEU A 2 9.64 -8.76 -14.16
CA LEU A 2 8.95 -8.41 -12.89
C LEU A 2 8.69 -9.64 -11.99
N ALA A 3 8.29 -10.78 -12.55
CA ALA A 3 8.01 -11.99 -11.78
C ALA A 3 9.25 -12.55 -11.03
N ASP A 4 10.43 -12.64 -11.67
CA ASP A 4 11.54 -13.43 -11.11
C ASP A 4 12.15 -12.76 -9.86
N THR A 5 12.34 -11.43 -9.88
CA THR A 5 12.79 -10.66 -8.71
C THR A 5 11.72 -10.56 -7.60
N TYR A 6 10.45 -10.57 -8.00
CA TYR A 6 9.31 -10.48 -7.09
C TYR A 6 9.07 -11.80 -6.34
N LEU A 7 9.31 -12.94 -6.99
CA LEU A 7 9.14 -14.27 -6.40
C LEU A 7 10.20 -14.59 -5.34
N ASP A 8 11.46 -14.18 -5.55
CA ASP A 8 12.52 -14.33 -4.55
C ASP A 8 12.30 -13.41 -3.33
N ALA A 9 11.83 -12.18 -3.55
CA ALA A 9 11.48 -11.25 -2.47
C ALA A 9 10.21 -11.68 -1.71
N MET A 10 9.26 -12.33 -2.38
CA MET A 10 8.06 -12.88 -1.75
C MET A 10 8.37 -14.05 -0.82
N GLY A 11 9.38 -14.87 -1.12
CA GLY A 11 9.70 -16.08 -0.36
C GLY A 11 10.05 -15.83 1.11
N SER A 12 10.64 -14.67 1.43
CA SER A 12 10.97 -14.28 2.81
C SER A 12 9.79 -13.65 3.59
N HIS A 13 8.78 -13.16 2.88
CA HIS A 13 7.59 -12.50 3.46
C HIS A 13 6.34 -13.38 3.45
N TRP A 14 6.37 -14.49 2.70
CA TRP A 14 5.32 -15.49 2.71
C TRP A 14 5.38 -16.32 3.98
N ALA A 15 4.46 -16.05 4.91
CA ALA A 15 4.20 -16.90 6.07
C ALA A 15 3.29 -18.11 5.74
N GLY A 16 3.11 -18.43 4.45
CA GLY A 16 2.24 -19.50 3.98
C GLY A 16 2.92 -20.86 3.86
N ASP A 17 2.11 -21.91 3.70
CA ASP A 17 2.57 -23.25 3.38
C ASP A 17 3.41 -23.26 2.07
N SER A 18 4.61 -23.84 2.15
CA SER A 18 5.58 -23.87 1.05
C SER A 18 5.09 -24.71 -0.13
N GLN A 19 4.21 -25.70 0.11
CA GLN A 19 3.59 -26.48 -0.96
C GLN A 19 2.61 -25.62 -1.75
N SER A 20 1.76 -24.85 -1.08
CA SER A 20 0.85 -23.87 -1.70
C SER A 20 1.61 -22.81 -2.51
N LEU A 21 2.77 -22.35 -2.00
CA LEU A 21 3.66 -21.44 -2.72
C LEU A 21 4.20 -22.09 -4.00
N ASN A 22 4.77 -23.29 -3.92
CA ASN A 22 5.33 -23.98 -5.09
C ASN A 22 4.28 -24.27 -6.17
N ALA A 23 3.08 -24.71 -5.77
CA ALA A 23 1.96 -24.92 -6.69
C ALA A 23 1.54 -23.62 -7.39
N THR A 24 1.48 -22.52 -6.63
CA THR A 24 1.24 -21.17 -7.17
C THR A 24 2.30 -20.77 -8.17
N LEU A 25 3.58 -20.93 -7.84
CA LEU A 25 4.70 -20.60 -8.74
C LEU A 25 4.61 -21.40 -10.05
N GLY A 26 4.25 -22.69 -9.96
CA GLY A 26 4.01 -23.54 -11.12
C GLY A 26 2.87 -23.01 -12.00
N LEU A 27 1.74 -22.66 -11.40
CA LEU A 27 0.60 -22.07 -12.13
C LEU A 27 0.95 -20.75 -12.81
N LEU A 28 1.69 -19.87 -12.14
CA LEU A 28 2.11 -18.58 -12.69
C LEU A 28 3.08 -18.76 -13.87
N ARG A 29 4.00 -19.72 -13.78
CA ARG A 29 4.91 -20.06 -14.88
C ARG A 29 4.13 -20.63 -16.07
N ALA A 30 3.24 -21.60 -15.84
CA ALA A 30 2.41 -22.19 -16.89
C ALA A 30 1.53 -21.15 -17.58
N GLY A 31 0.83 -20.31 -16.82
CA GLY A 31 0.01 -19.22 -17.38
C GLY A 31 0.84 -18.24 -18.22
N ARG A 32 2.04 -17.88 -17.77
CA ARG A 32 2.96 -17.04 -18.56
C ARG A 32 3.34 -17.72 -19.87
N GLU A 33 3.71 -19.00 -19.85
CA GLU A 33 4.11 -19.74 -21.06
C GLU A 33 2.97 -19.88 -22.05
N THR A 34 1.74 -20.13 -21.58
CA THR A 34 0.54 -20.26 -22.41
C THR A 34 0.06 -18.92 -22.96
N LEU A 35 0.05 -17.85 -22.15
CA LEU A 35 -0.61 -16.58 -22.48
C LEU A 35 0.31 -15.53 -23.12
N LEU A 36 1.61 -15.54 -22.81
CA LEU A 36 2.55 -14.55 -23.34
C LEU A 36 2.65 -14.56 -24.89
N PRO A 37 2.60 -15.71 -25.60
CA PRO A 37 2.57 -15.74 -27.06
C PRO A 37 1.31 -15.10 -27.67
N LEU A 38 0.21 -15.04 -26.92
CA LEU A 38 -1.09 -14.55 -27.39
C LEU A 38 -1.21 -13.02 -27.31
N VAL A 39 -0.44 -12.37 -26.44
CA VAL A 39 -0.60 -10.93 -26.09
C VAL A 39 0.43 -10.01 -26.76
N GLN A 40 1.50 -10.54 -27.35
CA GLN A 40 2.53 -9.70 -27.98
C GLN A 40 2.06 -9.07 -29.32
N PRO A 41 2.23 -7.74 -29.52
CA PRO A 41 1.87 -7.06 -30.76
C PRO A 41 2.62 -7.61 -31.98
N ARG A 42 1.94 -7.64 -33.13
CA ARG A 42 2.43 -8.16 -34.42
C ARG A 42 3.80 -7.59 -34.87
N GLN A 43 4.25 -6.43 -34.38
CA GLN A 43 5.52 -5.82 -34.81
C GLN A 43 6.78 -6.45 -34.20
N ARG A 44 6.71 -7.11 -33.04
CA ARG A 44 7.86 -7.87 -32.47
C ARG A 44 7.89 -9.33 -32.95
N ARG A 45 6.93 -9.75 -33.78
CA ARG A 45 6.83 -11.12 -34.28
C ARG A 45 7.92 -11.49 -35.30
N SER A 46 8.46 -10.58 -36.10
CA SER A 46 9.33 -10.95 -37.23
C SER A 46 10.66 -11.59 -36.82
N ALA A 47 11.38 -10.99 -35.87
CA ALA A 47 12.69 -11.49 -35.42
C ALA A 47 12.58 -12.77 -34.58
N TRP A 48 11.48 -12.93 -33.82
CA TRP A 48 11.26 -14.09 -32.97
C TRP A 48 10.66 -15.28 -33.74
N LEU A 49 9.74 -15.05 -34.69
CA LEU A 49 9.17 -16.09 -35.55
C LEU A 49 10.17 -16.71 -36.52
N ALA A 50 11.17 -15.96 -37.00
CA ALA A 50 12.20 -16.49 -37.88
C ALA A 50 13.02 -17.60 -37.19
N ARG A 51 13.41 -17.36 -35.93
CA ARG A 51 14.19 -18.29 -35.11
C ARG A 51 13.35 -19.47 -34.56
N TRP A 52 12.03 -19.29 -34.43
CA TRP A 52 11.11 -20.36 -34.00
C TRP A 52 10.67 -21.29 -35.15
N ARG A 53 10.65 -20.80 -36.40
CA ARG A 53 10.32 -21.62 -37.58
C ARG A 53 11.40 -22.64 -37.93
N GLU A 54 12.65 -22.38 -37.55
CA GLU A 54 13.76 -23.34 -37.71
C GLU A 54 13.78 -24.45 -36.65
N LEU A 55 13.02 -24.31 -35.55
CA LEU A 55 13.09 -25.21 -34.39
C LEU A 55 11.84 -26.06 -34.11
N ALA A 56 10.76 -25.98 -34.90
CA ALA A 56 9.53 -26.71 -34.58
C ALA A 56 8.86 -27.41 -35.79
N ALA A 57 8.92 -28.75 -35.80
CA ALA A 57 7.89 -29.58 -36.40
C ALA A 57 6.57 -29.35 -35.64
N LYS A 58 5.47 -29.09 -36.37
CA LYS A 58 4.18 -28.62 -35.84
C LYS A 58 3.61 -29.50 -34.71
N PRO A 59 3.33 -28.93 -33.51
CA PRO A 59 2.36 -29.45 -32.55
C PRO A 59 1.04 -28.64 -32.58
N PRO A 60 -0.06 -29.16 -32.00
CA PRO A 60 -1.43 -28.71 -32.29
C PRO A 60 -1.82 -27.40 -31.60
N GLN A 61 -2.76 -26.72 -32.26
CA GLN A 61 -3.54 -25.58 -31.77
C GLN A 61 -4.59 -26.05 -30.72
N PRO A 62 -5.19 -25.15 -29.93
CA PRO A 62 -5.83 -25.40 -28.63
C PRO A 62 -6.76 -26.60 -28.47
N SER A 63 -6.65 -27.26 -27.30
CA SER A 63 -7.67 -27.22 -26.22
C SER A 63 -7.36 -26.12 -25.15
N ALA A 64 -6.47 -25.19 -25.50
CA ALA A 64 -5.58 -24.31 -24.73
C ALA A 64 -6.04 -22.97 -24.07
N ILE A 65 -7.30 -22.74 -23.69
CA ILE A 65 -7.61 -21.74 -22.62
C ILE A 65 -8.42 -22.42 -21.54
N SER A 66 -9.41 -23.22 -21.97
CA SER A 66 -10.21 -24.07 -21.11
C SER A 66 -9.36 -25.02 -20.27
N ASP A 67 -8.33 -25.66 -20.85
CA ASP A 67 -7.42 -26.53 -20.09
C ASP A 67 -6.65 -25.76 -19.00
N TRP A 68 -6.20 -24.54 -19.31
CA TRP A 68 -5.49 -23.70 -18.34
C TRP A 68 -6.43 -23.25 -17.22
N LEU A 69 -7.65 -22.81 -17.55
CA LEU A 69 -8.66 -22.44 -16.55
C LEU A 69 -9.02 -23.63 -15.64
N ALA A 70 -9.19 -24.83 -16.21
CA ALA A 70 -9.44 -26.04 -15.44
C ALA A 70 -8.28 -26.37 -14.48
N ALA A 71 -7.03 -26.25 -14.95
CA ALA A 71 -5.85 -26.47 -14.12
C ALA A 71 -5.70 -25.37 -13.04
N ALA A 72 -5.97 -24.11 -13.38
CA ALA A 72 -5.97 -22.99 -12.44
C ALA A 72 -7.04 -23.17 -11.36
N GLU A 73 -8.24 -23.60 -11.74
CA GLU A 73 -9.32 -23.92 -10.82
C GLU A 73 -8.91 -25.03 -9.87
N ALA A 74 -8.48 -26.18 -10.37
CA ALA A 74 -8.04 -27.29 -9.54
C ALA A 74 -6.93 -26.88 -8.55
N THR A 75 -5.98 -26.06 -9.02
CA THR A 75 -4.90 -25.53 -8.17
C THR A 75 -5.43 -24.63 -7.07
N VAL A 76 -6.25 -23.62 -7.40
CA VAL A 76 -6.78 -22.64 -6.44
C VAL A 76 -7.74 -23.30 -5.44
N GLN A 77 -8.53 -24.29 -5.86
CA GLN A 77 -9.40 -25.05 -4.96
C GLN A 77 -8.60 -25.87 -3.93
N GLY A 78 -7.41 -26.35 -4.30
CA GLY A 78 -6.51 -27.09 -3.40
C GLY A 78 -5.78 -26.23 -2.37
N ILE A 79 -5.87 -24.89 -2.45
CA ILE A 79 -5.16 -24.00 -1.53
C ILE A 79 -5.84 -24.00 -0.17
N ALA A 80 -5.03 -24.27 0.87
CA ALA A 80 -5.50 -24.23 2.24
C ALA A 80 -6.01 -22.83 2.61
N GLU A 81 -7.15 -22.76 3.29
CA GLU A 81 -7.65 -21.52 3.87
C GLU A 81 -6.87 -21.13 5.12
N ALA A 82 -5.53 -21.10 5.07
CA ALA A 82 -4.66 -20.74 6.19
C ALA A 82 -4.22 -19.26 6.13
N ALA A 83 -4.11 -18.68 4.94
CA ALA A 83 -3.70 -17.29 4.72
C ALA A 83 -4.55 -16.59 3.65
N SER A 84 -4.33 -15.28 3.46
CA SER A 84 -5.07 -14.40 2.55
C SER A 84 -4.53 -14.36 1.13
N TYR A 85 -3.28 -14.79 0.95
CA TYR A 85 -2.56 -14.90 -0.33
C TYR A 85 -2.76 -13.74 -1.32
N PRO A 86 -2.58 -12.46 -0.92
CA PRO A 86 -2.94 -11.31 -1.76
C PRO A 86 -2.16 -11.26 -3.08
N ALA A 87 -0.87 -11.57 -3.06
CA ALA A 87 -0.06 -11.60 -4.27
C ALA A 87 -0.51 -12.69 -5.25
N LEU A 88 -0.79 -13.91 -4.76
CA LEU A 88 -1.36 -14.98 -5.58
C LEU A 88 -2.69 -14.54 -6.19
N ARG A 89 -3.60 -14.01 -5.37
CA ARG A 89 -4.91 -13.54 -5.81
C ARG A 89 -4.78 -12.57 -6.98
N ARG A 90 -3.97 -11.52 -6.82
CA ARG A 90 -3.73 -10.51 -7.86
C ARG A 90 -3.10 -11.10 -9.12
N CYS A 91 -2.13 -12.00 -8.98
CA CYS A 91 -1.50 -12.66 -10.13
C CYS A 91 -2.47 -13.58 -10.88
N VAL A 92 -3.29 -14.38 -10.20
CA VAL A 92 -4.29 -15.24 -10.84
C VAL A 92 -5.34 -14.41 -11.57
N VAL A 93 -5.86 -13.34 -10.94
CA VAL A 93 -6.81 -12.43 -11.59
C VAL A 93 -6.19 -11.80 -12.84
N ALA A 94 -4.94 -11.35 -12.76
CA ALA A 94 -4.26 -10.78 -13.92
C ALA A 94 -4.15 -11.78 -15.08
N LEU A 95 -3.83 -13.05 -14.79
CA LEU A 95 -3.77 -14.12 -15.81
C LEU A 95 -5.16 -14.44 -16.39
N ILE A 96 -6.21 -14.49 -15.56
CA ILE A 96 -7.61 -14.65 -15.99
C ILE A 96 -7.98 -13.53 -16.97
N LEU A 97 -7.74 -12.26 -16.61
CA LEU A 97 -8.02 -11.11 -17.48
C LEU A 97 -7.19 -11.14 -18.76
N GLN A 98 -5.93 -11.57 -18.68
CA GLN A 98 -5.07 -11.72 -19.85
C GLN A 98 -5.60 -12.81 -20.79
N ALA A 99 -6.04 -13.95 -20.26
CA ALA A 99 -6.66 -15.03 -21.02
C ALA A 99 -7.98 -14.59 -21.65
N TRP A 100 -8.80 -13.85 -20.93
CA TRP A 100 -10.05 -13.27 -21.42
C TRP A 100 -9.81 -12.30 -22.57
N SER A 101 -8.84 -11.39 -22.41
CA SER A 101 -8.44 -10.45 -23.45
C SER A 101 -7.90 -11.17 -24.69
N ALA A 102 -7.04 -12.19 -24.50
CA ALA A 102 -6.49 -13.01 -25.59
C ALA A 102 -7.56 -13.79 -26.36
N ALA A 103 -8.66 -14.18 -25.70
CA ALA A 103 -9.82 -14.80 -26.33
C ALA A 103 -10.76 -13.79 -27.03
N GLY A 104 -10.40 -12.50 -27.08
CA GLY A 104 -11.20 -11.45 -27.71
C GLY A 104 -12.34 -10.96 -26.82
N ALA A 105 -12.15 -10.96 -25.50
CA ALA A 105 -13.13 -10.54 -24.51
C ALA A 105 -14.43 -11.37 -24.54
N ARG A 106 -14.31 -12.64 -24.94
CA ARG A 106 -15.41 -13.61 -25.02
C ARG A 106 -14.92 -14.97 -24.59
N TRP A 107 -15.68 -15.64 -23.75
CA TRP A 107 -15.42 -16.99 -23.27
C TRP A 107 -16.61 -17.89 -23.56
N SER A 108 -16.38 -19.20 -23.53
CA SER A 108 -17.49 -20.14 -23.44
C SER A 108 -18.14 -20.04 -22.06
N GLN A 109 -19.40 -20.44 -21.94
CA GLN A 109 -20.08 -20.46 -20.64
C GLN A 109 -19.34 -21.32 -19.60
N SER A 110 -18.65 -22.39 -20.04
CA SER A 110 -17.85 -23.24 -19.17
C SER A 110 -16.61 -22.52 -18.64
N ASP A 111 -15.94 -21.73 -19.48
CA ASP A 111 -14.76 -20.95 -19.10
C ASP A 111 -15.15 -19.80 -18.15
N ASP A 112 -16.26 -19.10 -18.42
CA ASP A 112 -16.82 -18.09 -17.52
C ASP A 112 -17.13 -18.68 -16.14
N ALA A 113 -17.76 -19.86 -16.11
CA ALA A 113 -18.08 -20.54 -14.87
C ALA A 113 -16.82 -20.98 -14.11
N ALA A 114 -15.78 -21.46 -14.80
CA ALA A 114 -14.50 -21.82 -14.18
C ALA A 114 -13.79 -20.59 -13.58
N ALA A 115 -13.73 -19.49 -14.33
CA ALA A 115 -13.17 -18.23 -13.84
C ALA A 115 -13.92 -17.70 -12.62
N MET A 116 -15.27 -17.76 -12.64
CA MET A 116 -16.09 -17.35 -11.49
C MET A 116 -15.79 -18.20 -10.25
N ARG A 117 -15.69 -19.54 -10.39
CA ARG A 117 -15.34 -20.43 -9.26
C ARG A 117 -13.94 -20.13 -8.71
N ILE A 118 -12.98 -19.79 -9.56
CA ILE A 118 -11.65 -19.34 -9.12
C ILE A 118 -11.76 -18.05 -8.31
N LEU A 119 -12.45 -17.02 -8.83
CA LEU A 119 -12.59 -15.73 -8.16
C LEU A 119 -13.29 -15.86 -6.81
N LEU A 120 -14.37 -16.66 -6.72
CA LEU A 120 -15.06 -16.92 -5.47
C LEU A 120 -14.19 -17.67 -4.45
N LYS A 121 -13.36 -18.63 -4.89
CA LYS A 121 -12.40 -19.27 -3.99
C LYS A 121 -11.34 -18.29 -3.49
N LEU A 122 -10.84 -17.40 -4.33
CA LEU A 122 -9.91 -16.35 -3.93
C LEU A 122 -10.54 -15.37 -2.92
N TYR A 123 -11.83 -15.04 -3.09
CA TYR A 123 -12.60 -14.26 -2.11
C TYR A 123 -12.71 -15.00 -0.78
N SER A 124 -13.11 -16.28 -0.81
CA SER A 124 -13.20 -17.12 0.39
C SER A 124 -11.86 -17.22 1.15
N LEU A 125 -10.75 -17.44 0.45
CA LEU A 125 -9.40 -17.43 1.04
C LEU A 125 -9.11 -16.11 1.77
N HIS A 126 -9.42 -14.97 1.14
CA HIS A 126 -9.27 -13.66 1.76
C HIS A 126 -10.15 -13.51 3.00
N ARG A 127 -11.44 -13.81 2.88
CA ARG A 127 -12.44 -13.69 3.95
C ARG A 127 -12.10 -14.57 5.16
N SER A 128 -11.79 -15.84 4.94
CA SER A 128 -11.38 -16.78 6.00
C SER A 128 -10.11 -16.29 6.70
N ALA A 129 -9.15 -15.74 5.97
CA ALA A 129 -7.94 -15.18 6.56
C ALA A 129 -8.19 -13.89 7.35
N ALA A 130 -9.05 -13.00 6.85
CA ALA A 130 -9.43 -11.78 7.55
C ALA A 130 -10.10 -12.11 8.90
N LEU A 131 -10.99 -13.11 8.93
CA LEU A 131 -11.66 -13.57 10.16
C LEU A 131 -10.71 -14.16 11.21
N ARG A 132 -9.58 -14.75 10.81
CA ARG A 132 -8.59 -15.31 11.74
C ARG A 132 -7.57 -14.29 12.23
N LYS A 133 -7.46 -13.15 11.56
CA LYS A 133 -6.52 -12.10 11.93
C LYS A 133 -7.05 -11.36 13.15
N SER A 134 -6.16 -11.14 14.11
CA SER A 134 -6.50 -10.59 15.43
C SER A 134 -6.88 -9.11 15.39
N ALA A 135 -6.36 -8.36 14.42
CA ALA A 135 -6.55 -6.93 14.28
C ALA A 135 -6.22 -6.48 12.85
N VAL A 136 -6.60 -5.25 12.52
CA VAL A 136 -6.17 -4.53 11.32
C VAL A 136 -4.97 -3.66 11.67
N GLU A 137 -3.89 -3.82 10.91
CA GLU A 137 -2.80 -2.85 10.87
C GLU A 137 -2.94 -2.02 9.60
N TYR A 138 -3.28 -0.76 9.81
CA TYR A 138 -3.48 0.20 8.76
C TYR A 138 -2.18 0.97 8.49
N TYR A 139 -1.54 0.70 7.36
CA TYR A 139 -0.40 1.45 6.86
C TYR A 139 -0.87 2.71 6.12
N HIS A 140 -0.57 3.83 6.75
CA HIS A 140 -0.88 5.14 6.21
C HIS A 140 0.32 5.65 5.41
N PHE A 141 0.47 5.15 4.19
CA PHE A 141 1.37 5.74 3.18
C PHE A 141 0.66 6.84 2.38
N SER A 142 -0.20 7.57 3.07
CA SER A 142 -0.98 8.67 2.51
C SER A 142 -0.67 9.89 3.34
N LYS A 143 -0.78 11.07 2.74
CA LYS A 143 -0.48 12.33 3.42
C LYS A 143 -1.75 12.95 4.03
N SER A 144 -2.88 12.21 4.04
CA SER A 144 -4.21 12.79 4.24
C SER A 144 -5.35 11.92 4.74
N ALA A 145 -5.29 10.62 4.45
CA ALA A 145 -6.44 9.74 4.62
C ALA A 145 -6.52 9.10 6.01
N GLY A 146 -5.51 9.32 6.84
CA GLY A 146 -5.35 8.65 8.12
C GLY A 146 -6.60 8.86 8.97
N THR A 147 -7.04 10.12 9.06
CA THR A 147 -8.23 10.50 9.83
C THR A 147 -9.50 9.90 9.25
N SER A 148 -9.71 10.00 7.94
CA SER A 148 -10.93 9.47 7.32
C SER A 148 -11.04 7.95 7.50
N VAL A 149 -9.94 7.22 7.34
CA VAL A 149 -9.92 5.76 7.50
C VAL A 149 -10.10 5.35 8.96
N CYS A 150 -9.49 6.09 9.89
CA CYS A 150 -9.66 5.85 11.32
C CYS A 150 -11.10 6.12 11.79
N VAL A 151 -11.71 7.20 11.31
CA VAL A 151 -13.12 7.50 11.60
C VAL A 151 -14.04 6.47 10.96
N ALA A 152 -13.80 6.11 9.70
CA ALA A 152 -14.57 5.08 9.01
C ALA A 152 -14.48 3.72 9.72
N SER A 153 -13.29 3.32 10.18
CA SER A 153 -13.14 2.03 10.87
C SER A 153 -13.95 2.00 12.17
N ALA A 154 -14.01 3.09 12.92
CA ALA A 154 -14.84 3.20 14.11
C ALA A 154 -16.34 3.11 13.79
N VAL A 155 -16.79 3.73 12.69
CA VAL A 155 -18.19 3.59 12.20
C VAL A 155 -18.52 2.14 11.85
N GLU A 156 -17.56 1.41 11.28
CA GLU A 156 -17.66 -0.02 10.98
C GLU A 156 -17.48 -0.93 12.21
N GLY A 157 -17.40 -0.36 13.43
CA GLY A 157 -17.34 -1.10 14.68
C GLY A 157 -15.94 -1.55 15.11
N CYS A 158 -14.87 -1.06 14.45
CA CYS A 158 -13.51 -1.30 14.92
C CYS A 158 -13.22 -0.53 16.22
N THR A 159 -12.40 -1.11 17.09
CA THR A 159 -11.92 -0.50 18.33
C THR A 159 -10.45 -0.12 18.20
N THR A 160 -10.12 1.11 18.59
CA THR A 160 -8.77 1.68 18.50
C THR A 160 -8.46 2.52 19.74
N TYR A 161 -7.20 2.91 19.92
CA TYR A 161 -6.78 3.69 21.08
C TYR A 161 -7.46 5.06 21.15
N SER A 162 -7.59 5.74 20.00
CA SER A 162 -8.23 7.04 19.90
C SER A 162 -8.57 7.33 18.44
N THR A 163 -9.73 7.93 18.19
CA THR A 163 -10.10 8.50 16.89
C THR A 163 -9.85 10.02 16.83
N SER A 164 -9.41 10.63 17.94
CA SER A 164 -9.08 12.05 17.97
C SER A 164 -7.92 12.40 17.04
N GLU A 165 -7.92 13.61 16.49
CA GLU A 165 -6.91 14.10 15.55
C GLU A 165 -5.46 14.00 16.06
N GLN A 166 -5.27 13.92 17.38
CA GLN A 166 -3.94 13.84 17.98
C GLN A 166 -3.33 12.44 17.92
N PHE A 167 -4.18 11.41 17.86
CA PHE A 167 -3.78 10.01 17.95
C PHE A 167 -4.61 9.16 16.99
N THR A 168 -4.83 9.64 15.77
CA THR A 168 -5.65 9.04 14.71
C THR A 168 -5.36 7.53 14.52
N CYS A 169 -6.01 6.70 15.34
CA CYS A 169 -5.76 5.27 15.47
C CYS A 169 -4.30 4.90 15.82
N LEU A 170 -3.49 5.85 16.28
CA LEU A 170 -2.09 5.62 16.65
C LEU A 170 -2.00 5.02 18.05
N MET A 171 -1.19 3.97 18.18
CA MET A 171 -0.85 3.38 19.48
C MET A 171 0.39 4.08 20.04
N PRO A 172 0.31 4.83 21.17
CA PRO A 172 1.47 5.55 21.71
C PRO A 172 2.66 4.62 22.02
N ALA A 173 2.38 3.42 22.52
CA ALA A 173 3.39 2.42 22.83
C ALA A 173 4.14 1.87 21.60
N PHE A 174 3.59 2.04 20.39
CA PHE A 174 4.15 1.46 19.17
C PHE A 174 5.12 2.42 18.50
N VAL A 175 4.95 3.73 18.73
CA VAL A 175 5.80 4.81 18.22
C VAL A 175 5.87 4.83 16.68
N ASP A 176 4.78 4.42 16.02
CA ASP A 176 4.60 4.43 14.56
C ASP A 176 4.04 5.77 14.03
N GLY A 177 4.07 6.79 14.88
CA GLY A 177 3.64 8.12 14.47
C GLY A 177 4.53 8.71 13.37
N PRO A 178 4.04 9.75 12.70
CA PRO A 178 4.69 10.35 11.55
C PRO A 178 6.06 10.93 11.91
N ARG A 179 7.02 10.79 11.00
CA ARG A 179 8.42 11.26 11.15
C ARG A 179 8.86 12.11 9.97
N TRP A 180 7.96 12.93 9.46
CA TRP A 180 8.14 13.61 8.17
C TRP A 180 8.98 14.87 8.28
N ILE A 181 8.89 15.59 9.41
CA ILE A 181 9.48 16.92 9.55
C ILE A 181 10.84 16.83 10.24
N SER A 182 11.84 17.48 9.64
CA SER A 182 13.11 17.78 10.28
C SER A 182 12.89 18.77 11.40
N ARG A 183 13.21 18.35 12.64
CA ARG A 183 13.11 19.21 13.80
C ARG A 183 13.91 20.49 13.60
N GLN A 184 15.19 20.36 13.24
CA GLN A 184 16.10 21.48 13.04
C GLN A 184 15.57 22.48 12.00
N ALA A 185 15.13 21.99 10.84
CA ALA A 185 14.61 22.84 9.78
C ALA A 185 13.30 23.53 10.19
N HIS A 186 12.45 22.85 10.97
CA HIS A 186 11.24 23.46 11.52
C HIS A 186 11.55 24.56 12.55
N GLU A 187 12.51 24.36 13.46
CA GLU A 187 12.89 25.41 14.44
C GLU A 187 13.42 26.64 13.71
N GLU A 188 14.29 26.42 12.71
CA GLU A 188 14.85 27.49 11.90
C GLU A 188 13.77 28.22 11.11
N ARG A 189 12.83 27.48 10.53
CA ARG A 189 11.72 28.08 9.80
C ARG A 189 10.80 28.90 10.70
N CYS A 190 10.51 28.43 11.90
CA CYS A 190 9.79 29.21 12.92
C CYS A 190 10.52 30.53 13.23
N ARG A 191 11.84 30.47 13.41
CA ARG A 191 12.67 31.64 13.74
C ARG A 191 12.65 32.70 12.63
N ILE A 192 12.69 32.26 11.37
CA ILE A 192 12.70 33.17 10.21
C ILE A 192 11.30 33.72 9.92
N ALA A 193 10.31 32.83 9.81
CA ALA A 193 9.00 33.18 9.28
C ALA A 193 8.04 33.72 10.33
N MET A 194 8.20 33.30 11.60
CA MET A 194 7.26 33.62 12.68
C MET A 194 7.98 33.92 14.01
N PRO A 195 8.88 34.93 14.04
CA PRO A 195 9.65 35.26 15.24
C PRO A 195 8.77 35.61 16.46
N ASP A 196 7.60 36.20 16.23
CA ASP A 196 6.68 36.61 17.29
C ASP A 196 5.68 35.51 17.69
N TYR A 197 5.75 34.32 17.08
CA TYR A 197 4.87 33.21 17.42
C TYR A 197 5.55 32.20 18.35
N GLY A 198 5.55 32.49 19.65
CA GLY A 198 6.18 31.65 20.67
C GLY A 198 5.68 30.19 20.75
N ASN A 199 4.56 29.86 20.10
CA ASN A 199 4.03 28.50 20.01
C ASN A 199 4.38 27.77 18.70
N CYS A 200 5.04 28.42 17.72
CA CYS A 200 5.37 27.81 16.43
C CYS A 200 6.09 26.48 16.57
N THR A 201 7.10 26.47 17.45
CA THR A 201 7.96 25.32 17.68
C THR A 201 7.21 24.21 18.43
N LYS A 202 6.38 24.58 19.42
CA LYS A 202 5.63 23.63 20.26
C LYS A 202 4.51 22.89 19.50
N SER A 203 3.84 23.55 18.56
CA SER A 203 2.65 23.02 17.90
C SER A 203 2.94 21.78 17.04
N ILE A 204 4.16 21.66 16.48
CA ILE A 204 4.54 20.56 15.58
C ILE A 204 5.52 19.57 16.24
N TYR A 205 6.31 19.99 17.23
CA TYR A 205 7.41 19.17 17.75
C TYR A 205 7.05 17.79 18.26
N SER A 206 6.01 17.68 19.09
CA SER A 206 5.68 16.41 19.72
C SER A 206 5.06 15.41 18.75
N LYS A 207 4.58 15.87 17.59
CA LYS A 207 3.77 15.08 16.66
C LYS A 207 4.55 14.64 15.43
N LEU A 208 5.01 15.59 14.59
CA LEU A 208 5.58 15.29 13.27
C LEU A 208 7.09 15.49 13.16
N ALA A 209 7.68 16.37 13.98
CA ALA A 209 9.07 16.80 13.85
C ALA A 209 10.05 15.77 14.43
N LYS A 210 9.96 14.54 13.92
CA LYS A 210 10.67 13.35 14.38
C LYS A 210 11.57 12.74 13.32
N TRP A 211 11.87 13.47 12.24
CA TRP A 211 12.85 13.01 11.27
C TRP A 211 14.20 12.75 11.96
N GLY A 212 14.84 11.63 11.63
CA GLY A 212 16.08 11.17 12.26
C GLY A 212 15.98 10.78 13.73
N SER A 213 14.80 10.87 14.36
CA SER A 213 14.63 10.50 15.77
C SER A 213 14.70 8.98 15.92
N ARG A 214 15.47 8.51 16.91
CA ARG A 214 15.53 7.09 17.26
C ARG A 214 14.30 6.66 18.03
N TYR A 215 14.00 5.37 17.98
CA TYR A 215 13.01 4.78 18.88
C TYR A 215 13.45 4.92 20.35
N PRO A 216 12.54 5.25 21.28
CA PRO A 216 12.79 5.14 22.70
C PRO A 216 13.27 3.75 23.08
N LYS A 217 14.16 3.66 24.07
CA LYS A 217 14.63 2.35 24.57
C LYS A 217 13.43 1.53 25.05
N GLY A 218 13.28 0.31 24.54
CA GLY A 218 12.20 -0.60 24.92
C GLY A 218 10.91 -0.47 24.10
N SER A 219 10.80 0.49 23.17
CA SER A 219 9.62 0.62 22.30
C SER A 219 9.63 -0.32 21.09
N LEU A 220 10.64 -1.16 20.94
CA LEU A 220 10.73 -2.15 19.86
C LEU A 220 9.77 -3.29 20.13
N MET A 221 8.62 -3.25 19.45
CA MET A 221 7.56 -4.24 19.62
C MET A 221 7.44 -5.11 18.39
N VAL A 222 7.87 -6.37 18.55
CA VAL A 222 7.58 -7.45 17.61
C VAL A 222 6.06 -7.62 17.41
N CYS A 223 5.68 -8.15 16.26
CA CYS A 223 4.32 -8.52 15.88
C CYS A 223 3.50 -9.15 17.03
N ARG A 224 4.04 -10.20 17.69
CA ARG A 224 3.36 -10.88 18.80
C ARG A 224 3.09 -9.96 20.01
N LYS A 225 4.01 -9.06 20.34
CA LYS A 225 3.82 -8.11 21.46
C LYS A 225 2.74 -7.09 21.14
N ARG A 226 2.70 -6.61 19.90
CA ARG A 226 1.64 -5.70 19.43
C ARG A 226 0.27 -6.37 19.48
N ALA A 227 0.17 -7.62 18.99
CA ALA A 227 -1.08 -8.37 19.02
C ALA A 227 -1.60 -8.53 20.44
N LYS A 228 -0.71 -8.93 21.38
CA LYS A 228 -1.05 -9.01 22.80
C LYS A 228 -1.46 -7.65 23.40
N ALA A 229 -0.80 -6.55 23.01
CA ALA A 229 -1.15 -5.23 23.49
C ALA A 229 -2.54 -4.77 23.01
N LEU A 230 -2.89 -5.08 21.76
CA LEU A 230 -4.22 -4.81 21.20
C LEU A 230 -5.29 -5.68 21.90
N GLU A 231 -5.02 -6.98 22.06
CA GLU A 231 -5.90 -7.91 22.78
C GLU A 231 -6.18 -7.45 24.22
N LEU A 232 -5.13 -7.09 24.98
CA LEU A 232 -5.28 -6.60 26.36
C LEU A 232 -6.07 -5.28 26.45
N GLY A 233 -6.02 -4.46 25.40
CA GLY A 233 -6.78 -3.22 25.31
C GLY A 233 -8.18 -3.39 24.70
N GLY A 234 -8.59 -4.60 24.30
CA GLY A 234 -9.83 -4.80 23.54
C GLY A 234 -9.85 -4.06 22.20
N LEU A 235 -8.67 -3.82 21.61
CA LEU A 235 -8.48 -3.08 20.37
C LEU A 235 -8.30 -4.05 19.20
N ASN A 236 -8.87 -3.72 18.04
CA ASN A 236 -8.73 -4.52 16.82
C ASN A 236 -8.30 -3.69 15.60
N PHE A 237 -7.98 -2.41 15.78
CA PHE A 237 -7.55 -1.53 14.70
C PHE A 237 -6.50 -0.53 15.19
N TYR A 238 -5.43 -0.36 14.41
CA TYR A 238 -4.48 0.73 14.62
C TYR A 238 -3.79 1.16 13.33
N ALA A 239 -3.29 2.40 13.32
CA ALA A 239 -2.54 3.00 12.24
C ALA A 239 -1.02 2.92 12.48
N SER A 240 -0.28 2.77 11.39
CA SER A 240 1.16 2.92 11.29
C SER A 240 1.47 3.97 10.22
N GLU A 241 1.91 5.15 10.64
CA GLU A 241 2.17 6.32 9.77
C GLU A 241 3.66 6.54 9.46
N TYR A 242 4.52 5.62 9.92
CA TYR A 242 5.96 5.75 9.77
C TYR A 242 6.52 4.96 8.58
N THR A 243 6.80 3.67 8.77
CA THR A 243 7.36 2.79 7.74
C THR A 243 6.89 1.35 7.98
N LEU A 244 7.10 0.46 7.01
CA LEU A 244 7.10 -0.97 7.31
C LEU A 244 8.21 -1.27 8.31
N ARG A 245 7.83 -1.95 9.39
CA ARG A 245 8.76 -2.29 10.46
C ARG A 245 9.78 -3.29 9.96
N GLY A 246 11.00 -3.19 10.47
CA GLY A 246 11.98 -4.24 10.27
C GLY A 246 11.54 -5.55 10.92
N GLN A 247 11.96 -6.66 10.33
CA GLN A 247 11.75 -8.01 10.84
C GLN A 247 12.14 -8.12 12.32
N GLY A 248 11.29 -8.76 13.12
CA GLY A 248 11.49 -8.85 14.56
C GLY A 248 11.37 -7.50 15.29
N GLY A 249 10.80 -6.48 14.67
CA GLY A 249 10.71 -5.12 15.23
C GLY A 249 12.06 -4.43 15.35
N VAL A 250 13.09 -4.89 14.63
CA VAL A 250 14.45 -4.34 14.68
C VAL A 250 14.58 -3.22 13.65
N PRO A 251 14.89 -1.98 14.08
CA PRO A 251 15.25 -0.88 13.18
C PRO A 251 16.33 -1.29 12.18
N GLY A 252 16.04 -1.12 10.89
CA GLY A 252 16.96 -1.41 9.79
C GLY A 252 17.09 -2.86 9.35
N ALA A 253 16.40 -3.80 10.00
CA ALA A 253 16.16 -5.13 9.43
C ALA A 253 15.25 -5.02 8.19
N PRO A 254 15.22 -6.04 7.30
CA PRO A 254 14.31 -6.05 6.14
C PRO A 254 12.86 -5.78 6.57
N PRO A 255 12.10 -4.96 5.82
CA PRO A 255 10.71 -4.61 6.17
C PRO A 255 9.85 -5.87 6.24
N ALA A 256 8.91 -5.97 7.17
CA ALA A 256 8.04 -7.14 7.33
C ALA A 256 6.62 -6.77 7.76
N LEU A 257 5.65 -7.45 7.15
CA LEU A 257 4.25 -7.43 7.54
C LEU A 257 4.00 -8.38 8.71
N CYS A 258 2.98 -8.08 9.51
CA CYS A 258 2.56 -8.99 10.57
C CYS A 258 1.53 -9.99 10.03
N GLY A 259 1.89 -11.28 10.03
CA GLY A 259 0.98 -12.35 9.58
C GLY A 259 -0.31 -12.45 10.39
N GLN A 260 -0.27 -12.09 11.68
CA GLN A 260 -1.45 -12.11 12.56
C GLN A 260 -2.39 -10.90 12.42
N PHE A 261 -2.05 -9.93 11.57
CA PHE A 261 -2.88 -8.75 11.30
C PHE A 261 -3.37 -8.71 9.86
N LEU A 262 -4.50 -8.07 9.62
CA LEU A 262 -4.93 -7.65 8.30
C LEU A 262 -4.15 -6.39 7.93
N ASN A 263 -3.18 -6.54 7.04
CA ASN A 263 -2.30 -5.48 6.58
C ASN A 263 -3.02 -4.70 5.49
N PHE A 264 -3.50 -3.53 5.85
CA PHE A 264 -4.27 -2.65 4.99
C PHE A 264 -3.43 -1.42 4.66
N ALA A 265 -3.22 -1.10 3.39
CA ALA A 265 -2.50 0.12 3.02
C ALA A 265 -3.35 1.09 2.20
N VAL A 266 -3.12 2.38 2.47
CA VAL A 266 -3.70 3.50 1.71
C VAL A 266 -2.58 4.38 1.18
N VAL A 267 -2.70 4.77 -0.09
CA VAL A 267 -1.71 5.62 -0.79
C VAL A 267 -2.39 6.90 -1.32
N SER A 268 -1.76 8.08 -1.15
CA SER A 268 -2.31 9.38 -1.62
C SER A 268 -1.27 10.53 -1.74
N HIS A 269 -1.58 11.54 -2.56
CA HIS A 269 -0.70 12.70 -2.88
C HIS A 269 -0.43 13.74 -1.76
N LEU A 270 0.52 14.66 -2.04
CA LEU A 270 1.16 15.69 -1.16
C LEU A 270 0.29 16.86 -0.68
N GLN A 271 -0.77 17.21 -1.42
CA GLN A 271 -1.56 18.45 -1.20
C GLN A 271 -2.10 18.64 0.23
N PHE A 272 -2.16 17.57 1.01
CA PHE A 272 -2.74 17.57 2.35
C PHE A 272 -1.79 18.01 3.47
N LEU A 273 -0.50 18.19 3.19
CA LEU A 273 0.41 18.77 4.17
C LEU A 273 0.02 20.20 4.53
N VAL A 274 -0.44 20.99 3.55
CA VAL A 274 -0.92 22.36 3.76
C VAL A 274 -2.17 22.34 4.64
N ARG A 275 -3.10 21.41 4.40
CA ARG A 275 -4.26 21.20 5.27
C ARG A 275 -3.85 20.87 6.70
N LEU A 276 -2.90 19.95 6.88
CA LEU A 276 -2.45 19.53 8.21
C LEU A 276 -1.82 20.69 9.00
N THR A 277 -0.96 21.47 8.34
CA THR A 277 -0.36 22.65 8.96
C THR A 277 -1.37 23.77 9.21
N HIS A 278 -2.33 23.97 8.30
CA HIS A 278 -3.46 24.88 8.49
C HIS A 278 -4.30 24.52 9.71
N ASN A 279 -4.59 23.24 9.96
CA ASN A 279 -5.32 22.84 11.17
C ASN A 279 -4.60 23.22 12.47
N TRP A 280 -3.29 23.48 12.44
CA TRP A 280 -2.51 23.85 13.63
C TRP A 280 -2.13 25.32 13.71
N MET A 281 -1.92 25.96 12.56
CA MET A 281 -1.45 27.35 12.49
C MET A 281 -2.51 28.31 11.94
N GLY A 282 -3.64 27.80 11.43
CA GLY A 282 -4.65 28.56 10.71
C GLY A 282 -4.04 29.31 9.53
N ARG A 283 -4.45 30.58 9.36
CA ARG A 283 -3.93 31.49 8.32
C ARG A 283 -2.43 31.70 8.35
N ARG A 284 -1.76 31.44 9.48
CA ARG A 284 -0.30 31.58 9.58
C ARG A 284 0.44 30.50 8.80
N THR A 285 -0.23 29.47 8.28
CA THR A 285 0.39 28.49 7.37
C THR A 285 0.98 29.15 6.13
N ALA A 286 0.31 30.16 5.57
CA ALA A 286 0.85 30.89 4.42
C ALA A 286 2.19 31.55 4.78
N GLN A 287 2.21 32.32 5.88
CA GLN A 287 3.42 32.93 6.43
C GLN A 287 4.49 31.88 6.75
N TYR A 288 4.10 30.73 7.31
CA TYR A 288 5.03 29.65 7.65
C TYR A 288 5.73 29.07 6.43
N TYR A 289 5.16 29.07 5.23
CA TYR A 289 5.81 28.55 4.03
C TYR A 289 6.33 29.62 3.07
N ASP A 290 5.98 30.89 3.31
CA ASP A 290 6.33 32.02 2.44
C ASP A 290 7.82 32.11 2.09
N GLY A 291 8.13 32.25 0.80
CA GLY A 291 9.50 32.38 0.29
C GLY A 291 10.40 31.14 0.47
N MET A 292 9.86 29.96 0.81
CA MET A 292 10.67 28.73 0.85
C MET A 292 11.15 28.33 -0.54
N SER A 293 12.45 28.14 -0.67
CA SER A 293 13.05 27.50 -1.84
C SER A 293 12.81 25.98 -1.82
N LEU A 294 13.05 25.32 -2.95
CA LEU A 294 13.00 23.85 -3.01
C LEU A 294 13.99 23.20 -2.01
N ALA A 295 15.15 23.81 -1.79
CA ALA A 295 16.13 23.34 -0.82
C ALA A 295 15.58 23.42 0.62
N ASP A 296 14.85 24.49 0.96
CA ASP A 296 14.18 24.63 2.27
C ASP A 296 13.11 23.56 2.45
N TRP A 297 12.34 23.28 1.39
CA TRP A 297 11.35 22.20 1.37
C TRP A 297 12.00 20.83 1.61
N HIS A 298 13.09 20.50 0.92
CA HIS A 298 13.83 19.26 1.16
C HIS A 298 14.46 19.18 2.56
N ALA A 299 14.96 20.30 3.10
CA ALA A 299 15.46 20.33 4.46
C ALA A 299 14.35 20.08 5.49
N LEU A 300 13.15 20.62 5.25
CA LEU A 300 12.00 20.47 6.13
C LEU A 300 11.38 19.08 6.05
N LEU A 301 11.26 18.51 4.85
CA LEU A 301 10.48 17.30 4.56
C LEU A 301 11.23 16.26 3.72
N PRO A 302 12.44 15.86 4.14
CA PRO A 302 13.36 15.11 3.28
C PRO A 302 12.76 13.81 2.74
N GLY A 303 12.10 13.00 3.57
CA GLY A 303 11.47 11.77 3.11
C GLY A 303 10.11 11.95 2.44
N LEU A 304 9.41 13.06 2.69
CA LEU A 304 8.08 13.29 2.13
C LEU A 304 8.14 13.77 0.67
N LEU A 305 9.22 14.46 0.30
CA LEU A 305 9.46 15.06 -1.02
C LEU A 305 10.41 14.25 -1.91
N ASP A 306 10.88 13.10 -1.43
CA ASP A 306 11.74 12.21 -2.19
C ASP A 306 11.31 10.76 -1.98
N ASN A 307 10.38 10.29 -2.83
CA ASN A 307 9.94 8.91 -2.90
C ASN A 307 9.44 8.34 -1.55
N PHE A 308 8.52 9.08 -0.93
CA PHE A 308 7.91 8.76 0.35
C PHE A 308 7.31 7.35 0.44
N TYR A 309 6.53 6.90 -0.54
CA TYR A 309 5.92 5.57 -0.52
C TYR A 309 6.99 4.49 -0.54
N THR A 310 7.98 4.66 -1.42
CA THR A 310 9.12 3.74 -1.55
C THR A 310 9.89 3.65 -0.24
N ARG A 311 10.19 4.80 0.38
CA ARG A 311 10.83 4.89 1.70
C ARG A 311 10.01 4.23 2.79
N GLY A 312 8.70 4.50 2.81
CA GLY A 312 7.74 3.91 3.76
C GLY A 312 7.70 2.39 3.66
N LEU A 313 7.54 1.87 2.45
CA LEU A 313 7.44 0.44 2.17
C LEU A 313 8.73 -0.33 2.45
N LEU A 314 9.89 0.30 2.25
CA LEU A 314 11.18 -0.37 2.40
C LEU A 314 11.79 -0.26 3.81
N GLY A 315 11.05 0.34 4.74
CA GLY A 315 11.43 0.40 6.15
C GLY A 315 12.45 1.47 6.47
N GLU A 316 12.73 1.60 7.77
CA GLU A 316 13.55 2.67 8.35
C GLU A 316 14.94 2.83 7.73
N ARG A 317 15.60 1.75 7.31
CA ARG A 317 16.93 1.80 6.68
C ARG A 317 16.91 2.62 5.38
N VAL A 318 15.86 2.45 4.58
CA VAL A 318 15.69 3.19 3.32
C VAL A 318 15.09 4.55 3.60
N PHE A 319 14.21 4.65 4.60
CA PHE A 319 13.52 5.89 4.93
C PHE A 319 14.46 7.06 5.19
N TYR A 320 15.61 6.83 5.84
CA TYR A 320 16.59 7.87 6.18
C TYR A 320 17.76 8.03 5.20
N LEU A 321 17.72 7.40 4.02
CA LEU A 321 18.74 7.66 3.00
C LEU A 321 18.73 9.15 2.57
N PRO A 322 19.86 9.72 2.17
CA PRO A 322 19.89 11.10 1.65
C PRO A 322 18.90 11.32 0.51
N VAL A 323 18.47 12.57 0.30
CA VAL A 323 17.63 12.95 -0.83
C VAL A 323 18.36 12.60 -2.14
N GLY A 324 17.66 11.95 -3.08
CA GLY A 324 18.24 11.47 -4.33
C GLY A 324 19.11 10.21 -4.18
N GLY A 325 19.20 9.64 -2.97
CA GLY A 325 20.00 8.45 -2.69
C GLY A 325 19.31 7.13 -3.06
N LEU A 326 18.09 7.15 -3.60
CA LEU A 326 17.36 5.94 -3.96
C LEU A 326 17.71 5.49 -5.38
N ASN A 327 18.14 4.23 -5.52
CA ASN A 327 18.37 3.63 -6.83
C ASN A 327 17.12 2.88 -7.30
N ALA A 328 16.45 3.43 -8.32
CA ALA A 328 15.22 2.87 -8.88
C ALA A 328 15.34 1.40 -9.30
N SER A 329 16.44 1.05 -9.98
CA SER A 329 16.66 -0.31 -10.49
C SER A 329 16.77 -1.37 -9.40
N GLN A 330 17.17 -0.96 -8.18
CA GLN A 330 17.38 -1.85 -7.04
C GLN A 330 16.17 -1.90 -6.11
N LEU A 331 15.48 -0.76 -5.91
CA LEU A 331 14.49 -0.61 -4.86
C LEU A 331 13.04 -0.80 -5.33
N LEU A 332 12.74 -0.49 -6.60
CA LEU A 332 11.37 -0.59 -7.11
C LEU A 332 10.76 -2.00 -6.99
N PRO A 333 11.46 -3.10 -7.35
CA PRO A 333 10.89 -4.44 -7.22
C PRO A 333 10.54 -4.80 -5.77
N ALA A 334 11.39 -4.39 -4.82
CA ALA A 334 11.16 -4.64 -3.40
C ALA A 334 9.97 -3.83 -2.86
N ALA A 335 9.81 -2.57 -3.28
CA ALA A 335 8.68 -1.74 -2.88
C ALA A 335 7.35 -2.29 -3.44
N GLN A 336 7.36 -2.70 -4.71
CA GLN A 336 6.21 -3.36 -5.33
C GLN A 336 5.88 -4.68 -4.62
N ALA A 337 6.88 -5.49 -4.25
CA ALA A 337 6.67 -6.73 -3.52
C ALA A 337 6.04 -6.49 -2.14
N ALA A 338 6.54 -5.52 -1.39
CA ALA A 338 5.97 -5.13 -0.10
C ALA A 338 4.52 -4.69 -0.23
N LEU A 339 4.22 -3.85 -1.24
CA LEU A 339 2.87 -3.36 -1.48
C LEU A 339 1.91 -4.47 -1.93
N GLY A 340 2.35 -5.32 -2.87
CA GLY A 340 1.54 -6.43 -3.35
C GLY A 340 1.41 -7.60 -2.35
N ALA A 341 2.14 -7.56 -1.24
CA ALA A 341 1.95 -8.45 -0.09
C ALA A 341 0.87 -7.94 0.90
N MET A 342 0.41 -6.69 0.77
CA MET A 342 -0.69 -6.15 1.59
C MET A 342 -1.98 -6.89 1.31
N ASP A 343 -2.75 -7.20 2.37
CA ASP A 343 -4.01 -7.93 2.27
C ASP A 343 -5.07 -7.14 1.50
N VAL A 344 -5.12 -5.82 1.76
CA VAL A 344 -6.04 -4.86 1.18
C VAL A 344 -5.26 -3.62 0.75
N LEU A 345 -5.54 -3.12 -0.46
CA LEU A 345 -4.98 -1.88 -0.99
C LEU A 345 -6.11 -0.96 -1.41
N LEU A 346 -6.15 0.24 -0.82
CA LEU A 346 -7.08 1.30 -1.20
C LEU A 346 -6.30 2.47 -1.80
N VAL A 347 -6.75 2.91 -2.98
CA VAL A 347 -6.22 4.10 -3.65
C VAL A 347 -7.34 5.13 -3.74
N LEU A 348 -7.17 6.26 -3.07
CA LEU A 348 -8.27 7.19 -2.79
C LEU A 348 -8.75 7.99 -4.01
N GLU A 349 -7.95 8.08 -5.05
CA GLU A 349 -8.24 8.93 -6.22
C GLU A 349 -8.99 8.18 -7.32
N VAL A 350 -9.17 6.86 -7.17
CA VAL A 350 -9.89 6.04 -8.15
C VAL A 350 -11.41 6.22 -8.04
N GLU A 351 -11.90 6.86 -6.97
CA GLU A 351 -13.28 7.27 -6.83
C GLU A 351 -13.32 8.77 -6.53
N ALA A 352 -14.21 9.52 -7.19
CA ALA A 352 -14.46 10.95 -6.98
C ALA A 352 -15.04 11.29 -5.58
N ARG A 353 -14.66 10.54 -4.55
CA ARG A 353 -15.10 10.65 -3.16
C ARG A 353 -14.09 11.39 -2.28
N SER A 354 -13.02 11.94 -2.86
CA SER A 354 -12.05 12.75 -2.13
C SER A 354 -12.53 14.20 -1.95
N ALA A 355 -13.03 14.48 -0.74
CA ALA A 355 -13.01 15.80 -0.08
C ALA A 355 -13.69 16.97 -0.82
N THR A 356 -15.03 16.98 -0.85
CA THR A 356 -15.81 18.21 -1.10
C THR A 356 -15.69 19.27 0.02
N ASP A 357 -14.99 18.96 1.11
CA ASP A 357 -14.75 19.89 2.23
C ASP A 357 -13.28 20.35 2.32
N THR A 358 -12.60 20.50 1.17
CA THR A 358 -11.41 21.36 1.15
C THR A 358 -11.93 22.79 1.23
N HIS A 359 -11.83 23.42 2.42
CA HIS A 359 -12.10 24.85 2.57
C HIS A 359 -11.33 25.60 1.48
N ALA A 360 -12.00 26.42 0.67
CA ALA A 360 -11.38 27.21 -0.40
C ALA A 360 -10.12 27.96 0.06
N GLU A 361 -10.06 28.33 1.33
CA GLU A 361 -8.89 28.92 1.99
C GLU A 361 -7.65 28.00 2.02
N VAL A 362 -7.81 26.71 2.29
CA VAL A 362 -6.68 25.75 2.29
C VAL A 362 -6.15 25.56 0.88
N GLU A 363 -7.03 25.51 -0.11
CA GLU A 363 -6.67 25.43 -1.53
C GLU A 363 -5.95 26.71 -2.00
N GLU A 364 -6.46 27.88 -1.61
CA GLU A 364 -5.82 29.17 -1.86
C GLU A 364 -4.40 29.23 -1.28
N ILE A 365 -4.25 28.85 0.00
CA ILE A 365 -2.93 28.80 0.65
C ILE A 365 -2.03 27.79 -0.06
N ALA A 366 -2.54 26.61 -0.41
CA ALA A 366 -1.75 25.58 -1.09
C ALA A 366 -1.22 26.08 -2.45
N ASN A 367 -2.07 26.75 -3.23
CA ASN A 367 -1.69 27.35 -4.51
C ASN A 367 -0.67 28.49 -4.34
N GLN A 368 -0.67 29.17 -3.19
CA GLN A 368 0.30 30.21 -2.89
C GLN A 368 1.67 29.65 -2.49
N VAL A 369 1.72 28.57 -1.70
CA VAL A 369 2.94 28.17 -0.99
C VAL A 369 3.62 26.92 -1.52
N LEU A 370 2.90 26.06 -2.22
CA LEU A 370 3.50 24.84 -2.75
C LEU A 370 4.46 25.17 -3.90
N PRO A 371 5.57 24.42 -4.05
CA PRO A 371 6.46 24.57 -5.19
C PRO A 371 5.68 24.48 -6.50
N SER A 372 5.96 25.42 -7.41
CA SER A 372 5.32 25.52 -8.73
C SER A 372 6.37 25.68 -9.83
N GLY A 373 5.94 25.58 -11.09
CA GLY A 373 6.83 25.73 -12.26
C GLY A 373 7.97 24.71 -12.26
N ALA A 374 9.21 25.19 -12.43
CA ALA A 374 10.39 24.33 -12.49
C ALA A 374 10.62 23.51 -11.21
N ALA A 375 10.30 24.07 -10.04
CA ALA A 375 10.47 23.36 -8.77
C ALA A 375 9.45 22.20 -8.63
N ALA A 376 8.23 22.36 -9.15
CA ALA A 376 7.26 21.27 -9.20
C ALA A 376 7.73 20.13 -10.12
N GLN A 377 8.26 20.48 -11.30
CA GLN A 377 8.81 19.50 -12.24
C GLN A 377 10.01 18.74 -11.65
N GLU A 378 10.87 19.44 -10.91
CA GLU A 378 12.00 18.80 -10.21
C GLU A 378 11.49 17.81 -9.14
N LEU A 379 10.46 18.19 -8.38
CA LEU A 379 9.83 17.28 -7.42
C LEU A 379 9.18 16.08 -8.09
N GLU A 380 8.45 16.26 -9.19
CA GLU A 380 7.86 15.15 -9.95
C GLU A 380 8.95 14.16 -10.40
N GLN A 381 10.04 14.67 -10.99
CA GLN A 381 11.18 13.85 -11.41
C GLN A 381 11.84 13.12 -10.24
N ALA A 382 12.06 13.82 -9.13
CA ALA A 382 12.61 13.25 -7.91
C ALA A 382 11.70 12.14 -7.34
N ASN A 383 10.39 12.20 -7.57
CA ASN A 383 9.41 11.24 -7.07
C ASN A 383 8.99 10.14 -8.08
N SER A 384 9.76 9.96 -9.16
CA SER A 384 9.46 8.98 -10.22
C SER A 384 9.38 7.52 -9.74
N LEU A 385 9.98 7.15 -8.60
CA LEU A 385 9.77 5.82 -8.00
C LEU A 385 8.38 5.70 -7.38
N ASP A 386 7.95 6.72 -6.65
CA ASP A 386 6.62 6.76 -6.06
C ASP A 386 5.52 6.75 -7.11
N GLU A 387 5.70 7.40 -8.26
CA GLU A 387 4.77 7.32 -9.39
C GLU A 387 4.60 5.88 -9.91
N GLN A 388 5.70 5.13 -9.99
CA GLN A 388 5.68 3.73 -10.41
C GLN A 388 5.07 2.82 -9.34
N VAL A 389 5.39 3.05 -8.06
CA VAL A 389 4.78 2.33 -6.93
C VAL A 389 3.28 2.62 -6.86
N TYR A 390 2.86 3.87 -7.06
CA TYR A 390 1.46 4.29 -7.08
C TYR A 390 0.70 3.65 -8.24
N SER A 391 1.24 3.71 -9.45
CA SER A 391 0.66 3.06 -10.63
C SER A 391 0.49 1.55 -10.40
N PHE A 392 1.47 0.92 -9.75
CA PHE A 392 1.38 -0.47 -9.33
C PHE A 392 0.27 -0.69 -8.29
N ALA A 393 0.15 0.19 -7.29
CA ALA A 393 -0.93 0.15 -6.28
C ALA A 393 -2.32 0.21 -6.93
N VAL A 394 -2.52 1.12 -7.89
CA VAL A 394 -3.77 1.25 -8.66
C VAL A 394 -4.09 -0.05 -9.39
N LEU A 395 -3.11 -0.64 -10.07
CA LEU A 395 -3.29 -1.91 -10.76
C LEU A 395 -3.68 -3.02 -9.77
N MET A 396 -2.96 -3.16 -8.65
CA MET A 396 -3.25 -4.19 -7.66
C MET A 396 -4.64 -4.03 -7.04
N SER A 397 -5.04 -2.79 -6.72
CA SER A 397 -6.37 -2.48 -6.18
C SER A 397 -7.48 -2.80 -7.19
N ARG A 398 -7.28 -2.50 -8.49
CA ARG A 398 -8.21 -2.88 -9.56
C ARG A 398 -8.33 -4.40 -9.74
N LEU A 399 -7.23 -5.14 -9.59
CA LEU A 399 -7.26 -6.60 -9.64
C LEU A 399 -8.04 -7.18 -8.44
N ASP A 400 -7.87 -6.61 -7.25
CA ASP A 400 -8.68 -6.98 -6.08
C ASP A 400 -10.17 -6.68 -6.32
N ALA A 401 -10.51 -5.55 -6.95
CA ALA A 401 -11.89 -5.17 -7.27
C ALA A 401 -12.63 -6.20 -8.15
N VAL A 402 -11.94 -6.90 -9.05
CA VAL A 402 -12.54 -7.99 -9.84
C VAL A 402 -12.99 -9.15 -8.96
N VAL A 403 -12.23 -9.47 -7.91
CA VAL A 403 -12.60 -10.52 -6.94
C VAL A 403 -13.79 -10.08 -6.10
N TRP A 404 -13.81 -8.83 -5.65
CA TRP A 404 -14.92 -8.27 -4.87
C TRP A 404 -16.21 -8.22 -5.71
N ALA A 405 -16.14 -7.76 -6.95
CA ALA A 405 -17.29 -7.71 -7.85
C ALA A 405 -17.83 -9.11 -8.18
N ALA A 406 -16.96 -10.11 -8.32
CA ALA A 406 -17.38 -11.49 -8.51
C ALA A 406 -18.12 -12.05 -7.29
N ALA A 407 -17.63 -11.76 -6.08
CA ALA A 407 -18.29 -12.14 -4.84
C ALA A 407 -19.66 -11.46 -4.68
N GLU A 408 -19.74 -10.14 -4.92
CA GLU A 408 -20.98 -9.37 -4.90
C GLU A 408 -22.00 -9.92 -5.91
N ALA A 409 -21.57 -10.20 -7.15
CA ALA A 409 -22.42 -10.77 -8.18
C ALA A 409 -22.95 -12.18 -7.83
N ALA A 410 -22.22 -12.93 -6.98
CA ALA A 410 -22.65 -14.21 -6.46
C ALA A 410 -23.54 -14.09 -5.20
N GLY A 411 -23.83 -12.87 -4.73
CA GLY A 411 -24.62 -12.61 -3.54
C GLY A 411 -23.86 -12.80 -2.22
N GLU A 412 -22.53 -12.82 -2.24
CA GLU A 412 -21.75 -12.80 -1.01
C GLU A 412 -21.88 -11.43 -0.33
N GLU A 413 -22.24 -11.44 0.95
CA GLU A 413 -22.24 -10.23 1.75
C GLU A 413 -20.81 -9.90 2.27
N PRO A 414 -20.44 -8.61 2.37
CA PRO A 414 -19.25 -8.20 3.09
C PRO A 414 -19.26 -8.70 4.55
N LEU A 415 -18.07 -8.90 5.11
CA LEU A 415 -17.92 -9.25 6.52
C LEU A 415 -18.56 -8.18 7.41
N LYS A 416 -19.68 -8.52 8.05
CA LYS A 416 -20.27 -7.70 9.11
C LYS A 416 -19.44 -7.88 10.37
N MET A 417 -18.82 -6.80 10.83
CA MET A 417 -18.21 -6.80 12.16
C MET A 417 -19.32 -6.95 13.21
N PRO A 418 -19.11 -7.75 14.27
CA PRO A 418 -20.00 -7.72 15.41
C PRO A 418 -20.06 -6.26 15.89
N LYS A 419 -21.27 -5.71 16.07
CA LYS A 419 -21.41 -4.37 16.66
C LYS A 419 -20.70 -4.41 18.02
N SER A 420 -19.54 -3.78 18.10
CA SER A 420 -18.86 -3.59 19.38
C SER A 420 -19.78 -2.76 20.26
N LEU A 421 -19.83 -3.12 21.55
CA LEU A 421 -20.50 -2.27 22.53
C LEU A 421 -19.85 -0.89 22.48
N PRO A 422 -20.63 0.20 22.60
CA PRO A 422 -20.08 1.55 22.53
C PRO A 422 -18.91 1.66 23.51
N PRO A 423 -17.82 2.35 23.11
CA PRO A 423 -16.69 2.56 24.00
C PRO A 423 -17.25 3.13 25.30
N GLN A 424 -16.92 2.48 26.42
CA GLN A 424 -17.14 3.10 27.71
C GLN A 424 -16.21 4.30 27.74
N ASP A 425 -16.77 5.50 27.62
CA ASP A 425 -16.03 6.73 27.85
C ASP A 425 -15.36 6.58 29.22
N GLY A 426 -14.04 6.39 29.18
CA GLY A 426 -13.23 6.30 30.38
C GLY A 426 -13.10 7.71 30.96
N ASP A 427 -13.73 7.92 32.12
CA ASP A 427 -13.51 9.06 33.01
C ASP A 427 -12.03 9.20 33.41
#